data_AF-A0AAJ1RAC0-F1
#
_entry.id   AF-A0AAJ1RAC0-F1
#
_cell.length_a   1.000
_cell.length_b   1.000
_cell.length_c   1.000
_cell.angle_alpha   90.00
_cell.angle_beta   90.00
_cell.angle_gamma   90.00
#
_symmetry.space_group_name_H-M   'P 1'
#
loop_
_entity.id
_entity.type
_entity.pdbx_description
1 polymer ?
#
loop_
_entity_poly.entity_id
_entity_poly.type
_entity_poly.pdbx_seq_one_letter_code
_entity_poly.pdbx_strand_id
1 'polypeptide(L)'
;GTLNDAIPGHGLADLFGCEERWIREVERPTATVTADHDVLGSLSVGDAVTGSAFQEALDVTDGTAVAEFDDGTPAVVTNEYGDGRATLAGS
;
A
#
# COMPACT_ATOMS: atom_id res chain seq x y z
N GLY A 1 20.42 -8.35 -25.57
CA GLY A 1 19.76 -7.12 -25.11
C GLY A 1 18.68 -7.57 -24.17
N THR A 2 18.80 -7.27 -22.89
CA THR A 2 17.89 -7.78 -21.86
C THR A 2 16.54 -7.10 -22.04
N LEU A 3 15.50 -7.93 -22.20
CA LEU A 3 14.11 -7.49 -22.24
C LEU A 3 13.78 -6.86 -20.87
N ASN A 4 13.22 -5.67 -20.91
CA ASN A 4 12.86 -4.90 -19.72
C ASN A 4 11.55 -5.46 -19.17
N ASP A 5 11.63 -6.53 -18.36
CA ASP A 5 10.50 -7.15 -17.67
C ASP A 5 10.06 -6.32 -16.46
N ALA A 6 9.51 -5.12 -16.68
CA ALA A 6 8.98 -4.29 -15.60
C ALA A 6 7.46 -4.15 -15.69
N ILE A 7 6.73 -5.16 -15.19
CA ILE A 7 5.28 -5.12 -14.86
C ILE A 7 5.06 -6.14 -13.72
N PRO A 8 5.22 -5.76 -12.44
CA PRO A 8 4.19 -5.07 -11.64
C PRO A 8 4.65 -3.70 -11.10
N GLY A 9 3.71 -2.80 -10.77
CA GLY A 9 4.00 -1.47 -10.23
C GLY A 9 4.47 -0.41 -11.25
N HIS A 10 4.51 -0.70 -12.56
CA HIS A 10 4.90 0.23 -13.64
C HIS A 10 6.26 0.96 -13.45
N GLY A 11 7.20 0.38 -12.69
CA GLY A 11 8.47 1.03 -12.36
C GLY A 11 8.37 2.05 -11.22
N LEU A 12 7.28 2.03 -10.45
CA LEU A 12 7.07 2.86 -9.26
C LEU A 12 7.37 2.11 -7.95
N ALA A 13 7.83 0.86 -8.03
CA ALA A 13 8.14 0.03 -6.87
C ALA A 13 9.14 0.71 -5.93
N ASP A 14 10.23 1.26 -6.48
CA ASP A 14 11.24 2.00 -5.72
C ASP A 14 10.65 3.28 -5.09
N LEU A 15 9.74 3.96 -5.80
CA LEU A 15 9.10 5.18 -5.31
C LEU A 15 8.20 4.88 -4.10
N PHE A 16 7.33 3.88 -4.23
CA PHE A 16 6.36 3.53 -3.18
C PHE A 16 6.89 2.55 -2.13
N GLY A 17 8.07 1.96 -2.35
CA GLY A 17 8.64 0.96 -1.46
C GLY A 17 7.79 -0.30 -1.33
N CYS A 18 7.03 -0.64 -2.37
CA CYS A 18 6.22 -1.86 -2.45
C CYS A 18 5.87 -2.24 -3.89
N GLU A 19 5.45 -3.48 -4.08
CA GLU A 19 4.95 -4.01 -5.35
C GLU A 19 3.52 -4.51 -5.21
N GLU A 20 2.72 -4.41 -6.29
CA GLU A 20 1.40 -5.04 -6.33
C GLU A 20 1.57 -6.56 -6.23
N ARG A 21 0.89 -7.16 -5.27
CA ARG A 21 0.82 -8.61 -5.12
C ARG A 21 -0.35 -9.20 -5.92
N TRP A 22 -1.52 -8.60 -5.77
CA TRP A 22 -2.74 -8.97 -6.48
C TRP A 22 -3.79 -7.87 -6.36
N ILE A 23 -4.74 -7.88 -7.29
CA ILE A 23 -5.96 -7.09 -7.25
C ILE A 23 -7.19 -7.98 -7.40
N ARG A 24 -8.24 -7.73 -6.62
CA ARG A 24 -9.53 -8.45 -6.73
C ARG A 24 -10.70 -7.50 -6.53
N GLU A 25 -11.86 -7.83 -7.08
CA GLU A 25 -13.08 -7.05 -6.84
C GLU A 25 -13.65 -7.34 -5.44
N VAL A 26 -13.91 -6.28 -4.67
CA VAL A 26 -14.58 -6.34 -3.36
C VAL A 26 -15.49 -5.12 -3.27
N GLU A 27 -16.78 -5.31 -2.96
CA GLU A 27 -17.73 -4.19 -2.92
C GLU A 27 -17.32 -3.13 -1.90
N ARG A 28 -16.78 -3.58 -0.76
CA ARG A 28 -16.45 -2.71 0.36
C ARG A 28 -15.19 -3.20 1.11
N PRO A 29 -14.01 -3.12 0.47
CA PRO A 29 -12.75 -3.47 1.12
C PRO A 29 -12.55 -2.60 2.38
N THR A 30 -12.00 -3.20 3.42
CA THR A 30 -11.70 -2.48 4.66
C THR A 30 -10.30 -2.86 5.11
N ALA A 31 -9.47 -1.85 5.34
CA ALA A 31 -8.16 -1.98 5.96
C ALA A 31 -8.20 -1.38 7.36
N THR A 32 -7.41 -1.93 8.27
CA THR A 32 -7.23 -1.41 9.63
C THR A 32 -5.86 -0.76 9.74
N VAL A 33 -5.79 0.43 10.34
CA VAL A 33 -4.51 1.08 10.65
C VAL A 33 -3.77 0.26 11.70
N THR A 34 -2.56 -0.19 11.37
CA THR A 34 -1.74 -1.05 12.25
C THR A 34 -0.53 -0.35 12.83
N ALA A 35 -0.14 0.82 12.31
CA ALA A 35 0.96 1.62 12.82
C ALA A 35 0.62 3.11 12.83
N ASP A 36 1.05 3.82 13.87
CA ASP A 36 1.00 5.28 13.89
C ASP A 36 2.01 5.85 12.91
N HIS A 37 1.57 6.75 12.04
CA HIS A 37 2.44 7.44 11.08
C HIS A 37 1.87 8.81 10.73
N ASP A 38 2.72 9.83 10.63
CA ASP A 38 2.28 11.22 10.37
C ASP A 38 1.47 11.39 9.07
N VAL A 39 1.65 10.47 8.12
CA VAL A 39 0.89 10.44 6.85
C VAL A 39 -0.60 10.16 7.04
N LEU A 40 -0.97 9.52 8.15
CA LEU A 40 -2.34 9.13 8.45
C LEU A 40 -3.17 10.28 9.04
N GLY A 41 -2.53 11.41 9.36
CA GLY A 41 -3.22 12.61 9.85
C GLY A 41 -3.95 12.37 11.16
N SER A 42 -5.28 12.31 11.11
CA SER A 42 -6.12 12.09 12.29
C SER A 42 -6.49 10.62 12.55
N LEU A 43 -6.11 9.70 11.65
CA LEU A 43 -6.35 8.28 11.84
C LEU A 43 -5.37 7.73 12.88
N SER A 44 -5.88 6.87 13.76
CA SER A 44 -5.13 6.21 14.83
C SER A 44 -5.07 4.71 14.58
N VAL A 45 -4.11 4.03 15.20
CA VAL A 45 -4.08 2.56 15.23
C VAL A 45 -5.43 1.99 15.67
N GLY A 46 -5.96 1.06 14.88
CA GLY A 46 -7.27 0.44 15.06
C GLY A 46 -8.41 1.09 14.29
N ASP A 47 -8.20 2.27 13.69
CA ASP A 47 -9.20 2.89 12.82
C ASP A 47 -9.36 2.10 11.50
N ALA A 48 -10.60 2.01 11.03
CA ALA A 48 -10.94 1.35 9.78
C ALA A 48 -10.97 2.35 8.61
N VAL A 49 -10.30 2.00 7.52
CA VAL A 49 -10.32 2.73 6.25
C VAL A 49 -11.08 1.89 5.23
N THR A 50 -12.18 2.43 4.72
CA THR A 50 -13.05 1.72 3.76
C THR A 50 -12.81 2.22 2.35
N GLY A 51 -12.43 1.32 1.46
CA GLY A 51 -12.29 1.57 0.03
C GLY A 51 -13.57 1.24 -0.74
N SER A 52 -13.45 1.10 -2.07
CA SER A 52 -14.56 0.79 -2.94
C SER A 52 -14.12 -0.07 -4.14
N ALA A 53 -14.95 -1.05 -4.49
CA ALA A 53 -14.91 -1.86 -5.71
C ALA A 53 -13.75 -2.84 -5.88
N PHE A 54 -12.54 -2.52 -5.42
CA PHE A 54 -11.37 -3.40 -5.54
C PHE A 54 -10.75 -3.65 -4.18
N GLN A 55 -9.76 -4.54 -4.14
CA GLN A 55 -8.82 -4.71 -3.05
C GLN A 55 -7.48 -5.02 -3.70
N GLU A 56 -6.51 -4.13 -3.55
CA GLU A 56 -5.14 -4.29 -4.04
C GLU A 56 -4.21 -4.57 -2.86
N ALA A 57 -3.66 -5.78 -2.79
CA ALA A 57 -2.68 -6.11 -1.76
C ALA A 57 -1.27 -5.84 -2.24
N LEU A 58 -0.43 -5.39 -1.30
CA LEU A 58 0.94 -4.98 -1.57
C LEU A 58 1.94 -5.91 -0.88
N ASP A 59 3.06 -6.17 -1.53
CA ASP A 59 4.26 -6.72 -0.89
C ASP A 59 5.25 -5.57 -0.62
N VAL A 60 5.58 -5.35 0.65
CA VAL A 60 6.50 -4.28 1.06
C VAL A 60 7.93 -4.65 0.67
N THR A 61 8.65 -3.69 0.10
CA THR A 61 10.08 -3.81 -0.22
C THR A 61 10.91 -2.91 0.71
N ASP A 62 10.92 -1.60 0.43
CA ASP A 62 11.69 -0.59 1.19
C ASP A 62 10.80 0.36 1.99
N GLY A 63 9.49 0.33 1.76
CA GLY A 63 8.50 1.17 2.45
C GLY A 63 8.11 0.64 3.83
N THR A 64 7.11 1.27 4.42
CA THR A 64 6.50 0.89 5.70
C THR A 64 5.00 0.71 5.52
N ALA A 65 4.49 -0.47 5.87
CA ALA A 65 3.05 -0.70 5.94
C ALA A 65 2.46 0.05 7.15
N VAL A 66 1.39 0.80 6.91
CA VAL A 66 0.68 1.59 7.93
C VAL A 66 -0.77 1.15 8.13
N ALA A 67 -1.30 0.37 7.19
CA ALA A 67 -2.58 -0.31 7.31
C ALA A 67 -2.56 -1.66 6.60
N GLU A 68 -3.35 -2.60 7.10
CA GLU A 68 -3.44 -3.97 6.63
C GLU A 68 -4.90 -4.39 6.43
N PHE A 69 -5.14 -5.32 5.51
CA PHE A 69 -6.40 -6.04 5.43
C PHE A 69 -6.54 -7.09 6.52
N ASP A 70 -7.74 -7.66 6.68
CA ASP A 70 -8.04 -8.65 7.73
C ASP A 70 -7.15 -9.91 7.69
N ASP A 71 -6.57 -10.23 6.53
CA ASP A 71 -5.63 -11.36 6.35
C ASP A 71 -4.17 -10.99 6.65
N GLY A 72 -3.91 -9.77 7.14
CA GLY A 72 -2.59 -9.23 7.45
C GLY A 72 -1.79 -8.78 6.22
N THR A 73 -2.41 -8.78 5.03
CA THR A 73 -1.71 -8.25 3.85
C THR A 73 -1.66 -6.72 3.89
N PRO A 74 -0.50 -6.09 3.58
CA PRO A 74 -0.38 -4.64 3.51
C PRO A 74 -1.38 -4.02 2.53
N ALA A 75 -2.15 -3.06 3.03
CA ALA A 75 -3.13 -2.29 2.26
C ALA A 75 -2.65 -0.87 1.99
N VAL A 76 -1.90 -0.26 2.92
CA VAL A 76 -1.33 1.07 2.73
C VAL A 76 0.15 1.03 3.08
N VAL A 77 0.99 1.47 2.13
CA VAL A 77 2.44 1.55 2.30
C VAL A 77 2.90 2.98 2.07
N THR A 78 3.81 3.45 2.91
CA THR A 78 4.42 4.77 2.81
C THR A 78 5.94 4.63 2.70
N ASN A 79 6.59 5.46 1.89
CA ASN A 79 8.03 5.39 1.66
C ASN A 79 8.63 6.78 1.58
N GLU A 80 9.75 6.98 2.25
CA GLU A 80 10.57 8.19 2.12
C GLU A 80 11.46 8.02 0.88
N TYR A 81 11.37 8.95 -0.08
CA TYR A 81 12.08 8.86 -1.35
C TYR A 81 12.67 10.23 -1.75
N GLY A 82 13.99 10.32 -1.74
CA GLY A 82 14.69 11.61 -1.86
C GLY A 82 14.40 12.51 -0.66
N ASP A 83 14.01 13.76 -0.91
CA ASP A 83 13.61 14.72 0.14
C ASP A 83 12.09 14.73 0.39
N GLY A 84 11.36 13.78 -0.21
CA GLY A 84 9.91 13.70 -0.13
C GLY A 84 9.43 12.32 0.28
N ARG A 85 8.10 12.15 0.23
CA ARG A 85 7.43 10.91 0.61
C ARG A 85 6.39 10.52 -0.43
N ALA A 86 6.26 9.22 -0.66
CA ALA A 86 5.21 8.61 -1.45
C ALA A 86 4.34 7.70 -0.58
N THR A 87 3.06 7.54 -0.93
CA THR A 87 2.15 6.62 -0.23
C THR A 87 1.22 5.99 -1.24
N LEU A 88 1.11 4.67 -1.18
CA LEU A 88 0.20 3.87 -2.00
C LEU A 88 -0.84 3.25 -1.07
N ALA A 89 -2.11 3.42 -1.41
CA ALA A 89 -3.23 2.81 -0.71
C ALA A 89 -3.96 1.90 -1.70
N GLY A 90 -3.79 0.60 -1.53
CA GLY A 90 -4.60 -0.41 -2.18
C GLY A 90 -5.97 -0.42 -1.53
N SER A 91 -6.97 0.06 -2.26
CA SER A 91 -8.36 0.05 -1.83
C SER A 91 -8.99 -1.26 -2.22
#